data_AF-H6BD46-F1
#
_entry.id   AF-H6BD46-F1
#
_cell.length_a   1.000
_cell.length_b   1.000
_cell.length_c   1.000
_cell.angle_alpha   90.00
_cell.angle_beta   90.00
_cell.angle_gamma   90.00
#
_symmetry.space_group_name_H-M   'P 1'
#
loop_
_entity.id
_entity.type
_entity.pdbx_description
1 polymer ?
#
loop_
_entity_poly.entity_id
_entity_poly.type
_entity_poly.pdbx_seq_one_letter_code
_entity_poly.pdbx_strand_id
1 'polypeptide(L)'
;RGALYGIFLTASMASKQGGQQIDIGQLPIPQLNQLVQQLEQEIELFTNSLNQLKLAQQKFLESQECLNKVNPENNSKDILVPLTSSMYVPGQLSDVKKVLVDIGTG
;
A
#
# COMPACT_ATOMS: atom_id res chain seq x y z
N ARG A 1 5.07 10.85 12.49
CA ARG A 1 6.15 10.09 13.15
C ARG A 1 5.67 9.06 14.20
N GLY A 2 4.36 8.81 14.38
CA GLY A 2 3.85 7.92 15.44
C GLY A 2 3.39 6.51 15.03
N ALA A 3 3.11 6.26 13.75
CA ALA A 3 2.47 4.99 13.32
C ALA A 3 3.47 3.86 12.97
N LEU A 4 4.69 4.20 12.55
CA LEU A 4 5.70 3.20 12.18
C LEU A 4 6.39 2.54 13.39
N TYR A 5 6.39 3.19 14.55
CA TYR A 5 7.00 2.65 15.76
C TYR A 5 6.17 1.53 16.41
N GLY A 6 4.86 1.47 16.13
CA GLY A 6 3.98 0.42 16.66
C GLY A 6 4.21 -0.93 16.00
N ILE A 7 4.52 -0.95 14.70
CA ILE A 7 4.71 -2.18 13.91
C ILE A 7 6.04 -2.86 14.25
N PHE A 8 7.10 -2.06 14.51
CA PHE A 8 8.41 -2.62 14.87
C PHE A 8 8.47 -3.13 16.32
N LEU A 9 7.66 -2.58 17.24
CA LEU A 9 7.67 -3.01 18.64
C LEU A 9 6.92 -4.34 18.86
N THR A 10 5.85 -4.61 18.09
CA THR A 10 5.14 -5.90 18.15
C THR A 10 5.95 -7.03 17.50
N ALA A 11 6.70 -6.75 16.43
CA ALA A 11 7.57 -7.74 15.78
C ALA A 11 8.70 -8.26 16.70
N SER A 12 9.22 -7.41 17.60
CA SER A 12 10.29 -7.81 18.53
C SER A 12 9.80 -8.69 19.69
N MET A 13 8.50 -8.73 20.01
CA MET A 13 7.96 -9.63 21.04
C MET A 13 7.61 -11.03 20.49
N ALA A 14 7.55 -11.20 19.17
CA ALA A 14 7.30 -12.50 18.53
C ALA A 14 8.55 -13.39 18.37
N SER A 15 9.76 -12.89 18.68
CA SER A 15 11.02 -13.60 18.42
C SER A 15 11.85 -13.95 19.67
N LYS A 16 11.25 -13.89 20.87
CA LYS A 16 11.91 -14.26 22.12
C LYS A 16 11.24 -15.43 22.86
N GLN A 17 10.93 -16.50 22.13
CA GLN A 17 10.93 -17.85 22.69
C GLN A 17 11.75 -18.71 21.74
N GLY A 18 12.83 -19.30 22.27
CA GLY A 18 13.78 -20.08 21.51
C GLY A 18 13.09 -21.15 20.67
N GLY A 19 13.65 -21.42 19.49
CA GLY A 19 13.17 -22.43 18.56
C GLY A 19 13.11 -23.82 19.20
N GLN A 20 12.01 -24.10 19.88
CA GLN A 20 11.49 -25.45 20.01
C GLN A 20 10.55 -25.62 18.84
N GLN A 21 11.00 -26.40 17.86
CA GLN A 21 10.14 -27.00 16.85
C GLN A 21 8.98 -27.67 17.59
N ILE A 22 7.80 -27.04 17.56
CA ILE A 22 6.63 -27.54 18.25
C ILE A 22 6.18 -28.79 17.50
N ASP A 23 6.33 -29.96 18.13
CA ASP A 23 5.92 -31.24 17.57
C ASP A 23 4.38 -31.33 17.60
N ILE A 24 3.77 -31.12 16.43
CA ILE A 24 2.31 -31.00 16.24
C ILE A 24 1.57 -32.24 16.76
N GLY A 25 2.24 -33.42 16.76
CA GLY A 25 1.69 -34.67 17.27
C GLY A 25 1.62 -34.78 18.80
N GLN A 26 2.25 -33.87 19.55
CA GLN A 26 2.33 -33.92 21.02
C GLN A 26 1.50 -32.83 21.73
N LEU A 27 0.81 -31.97 20.97
CA LEU A 27 0.00 -30.88 21.50
C LEU A 27 -1.41 -31.35 21.90
N PRO A 28 -1.89 -31.05 23.12
CA PRO A 28 -3.30 -31.16 23.49
C PRO A 28 -4.21 -30.40 22.52
N ILE A 29 -5.35 -30.99 22.14
CA ILE A 29 -6.36 -30.43 21.21
C ILE A 29 -6.68 -28.93 21.45
N PRO A 30 -6.79 -28.41 22.69
CA PRO A 30 -7.06 -26.99 22.91
C PRO A 30 -5.95 -26.05 22.41
N GLN A 31 -4.68 -26.47 22.45
CA GLN A 31 -3.54 -25.65 22.02
C GLN A 31 -3.43 -25.62 20.48
N LEU A 32 -3.82 -26.70 19.81
CA LEU A 32 -3.94 -26.74 18.35
C LEU A 32 -5.01 -25.78 17.84
N ASN A 33 -6.17 -25.69 18.52
CA ASN A 33 -7.22 -24.74 18.16
C ASN A 33 -6.76 -23.27 18.30
N GLN A 34 -5.97 -22.96 19.33
CA GLN A 34 -5.40 -21.63 19.49
C GLN A 34 -4.40 -21.30 18.38
N LEU A 35 -3.56 -22.27 17.98
CA LEU A 35 -2.62 -22.11 16.87
C LEU A 35 -3.35 -21.88 15.53
N VAL A 36 -4.43 -22.63 15.28
CA VAL A 36 -5.26 -22.43 14.08
C VAL A 36 -5.84 -21.02 14.04
N GLN A 37 -6.40 -20.52 15.14
CA GLN A 37 -6.94 -19.16 15.19
C GLN A 37 -5.87 -18.08 14.96
N GLN A 38 -4.66 -18.28 15.47
CA GLN A 38 -3.53 -17.36 15.22
C GLN A 38 -3.15 -17.33 13.73
N LEU A 39 -3.04 -18.52 13.11
CA LEU A 39 -2.71 -18.63 11.69
C LEU A 39 -3.80 -18.01 10.80
N GLU A 40 -5.08 -18.17 11.15
CA GLU A 40 -6.18 -17.52 10.43
C GLU A 40 -6.07 -15.98 10.48
N GLN A 41 -5.74 -15.41 11.65
CA GLN A 41 -5.54 -13.97 11.80
C GLN A 41 -4.34 -13.46 11.00
N GLU A 42 -3.23 -14.21 10.99
CA GLU A 42 -2.06 -13.86 10.20
C GLU A 42 -2.36 -13.89 8.69
N ILE A 43 -3.11 -14.89 8.22
CA ILE A 43 -3.53 -14.98 6.82
C ILE A 43 -4.40 -13.77 6.44
N GLU A 44 -5.34 -13.37 7.31
CA GLU A 44 -6.17 -12.19 7.07
C GLU A 44 -5.32 -10.92 6.97
N LEU A 45 -4.39 -10.73 7.91
CA LEU A 45 -3.47 -9.59 7.91
C LEU A 45 -2.61 -9.53 6.64
N PHE A 46 -2.04 -10.65 6.21
CA PHE A 46 -1.23 -10.71 4.99
C PHE A 46 -2.07 -10.47 3.74
N THR A 47 -3.27 -11.03 3.68
CA THR A 47 -4.20 -10.82 2.56
C THR A 47 -4.57 -9.34 2.43
N ASN A 48 -4.91 -8.69 3.55
CA ASN A 48 -5.23 -7.27 3.58
C ASN A 48 -4.03 -6.40 3.17
N SER A 49 -2.84 -6.70 3.68
CA SER A 49 -1.61 -5.98 3.34
C SER A 49 -1.26 -6.11 1.86
N LEU A 50 -1.41 -7.31 1.30
CA LEU A 50 -1.17 -7.58 -0.12
C LEU A 50 -2.15 -6.79 -1.00
N ASN A 51 -3.43 -6.75 -0.63
CA ASN A 51 -4.44 -5.98 -1.36
C ASN A 51 -4.12 -4.47 -1.34
N GLN A 52 -3.70 -3.91 -0.20
CA GLN A 52 -3.28 -2.51 -0.12
C GLN A 52 -2.07 -2.21 -1.02
N LEU A 53 -1.07 -3.09 -1.04
CA LEU A 53 0.10 -2.95 -1.90
C LEU A 53 -0.26 -3.04 -3.39
N LYS A 54 -1.18 -3.92 -3.77
CA LYS A 54 -1.70 -4.00 -5.15
C LYS A 54 -2.42 -2.72 -5.57
N LEU A 55 -3.24 -2.14 -4.69
CA LEU A 55 -3.91 -0.86 -4.97
C LEU A 55 -2.88 0.27 -5.15
N ALA A 56 -1.82 0.30 -4.35
CA ALA A 56 -0.74 1.27 -4.52
C ALA A 56 0.00 1.06 -5.85
N GLN A 57 0.35 -0.19 -6.20
CA GLN A 57 0.95 -0.53 -7.48
C GLN A 57 0.09 -0.06 -8.66
N GLN A 58 -1.22 -0.32 -8.61
CA GLN A 58 -2.15 0.10 -9.66
C GLN A 58 -2.16 1.62 -9.83
N LYS A 59 -2.19 2.39 -8.73
CA LYS A 59 -2.11 3.86 -8.78
C LYS A 59 -0.81 4.36 -9.42
N PHE A 60 0.32 3.69 -9.18
CA PHE A 60 1.59 4.04 -9.83
C PHE A 60 1.57 3.76 -11.33
N LEU A 61 0.98 2.64 -11.76
CA LEU A 61 0.81 2.32 -13.17
C LEU A 61 -0.10 3.34 -13.86
N GLU A 62 -1.24 3.67 -13.27
CA GLU A 62 -2.14 4.72 -13.77
C GLU A 62 -1.43 6.09 -13.86
N SER A 63 -0.62 6.44 -12.86
CA SER A 63 0.18 7.67 -12.90
C SER A 63 1.22 7.65 -14.01
N GLN A 64 1.86 6.51 -14.27
CA GLN A 64 2.81 6.34 -15.36
C GLN A 64 2.12 6.50 -16.73
N GLU A 65 0.94 5.89 -16.91
CA GLU A 65 0.15 6.04 -18.12
C GLU A 65 -0.30 7.48 -18.35
N CYS A 66 -0.71 8.19 -17.30
CA CYS A 66 -1.01 9.61 -17.36
C CYS A 66 0.21 10.44 -17.76
N LEU A 67 1.40 10.13 -17.23
CA LEU A 67 2.64 10.80 -17.60
C LEU A 67 2.99 10.61 -19.08
N ASN A 68 2.76 9.43 -19.65
CA ASN A 68 2.97 9.18 -21.08
C ASN A 68 2.09 10.06 -21.98
N LYS A 69 0.94 10.50 -21.47
CA LYS A 69 0.06 11.45 -22.17
C LYS A 69 0.60 12.87 -22.09
N VAL A 70 1.50 13.19 -21.16
CA VAL A 70 2.21 14.48 -21.02
C VAL A 70 3.41 14.51 -21.97
N ASN A 71 3.23 15.10 -23.15
CA ASN A 71 4.24 15.12 -24.20
C ASN A 71 4.34 16.52 -24.87
N PRO A 72 5.42 16.83 -25.60
CA PRO A 72 5.57 18.14 -26.24
C PRO A 72 4.40 18.58 -27.14
N GLU A 73 3.71 17.63 -27.76
CA GLU A 73 2.58 17.91 -28.64
C GLU A 73 1.33 18.40 -27.89
N ASN A 74 1.26 18.19 -26.58
CA ASN A 74 0.13 18.60 -25.77
C ASN A 74 0.37 19.91 -25.01
N ASN A 75 1.54 20.52 -25.20
CA ASN A 75 1.86 21.80 -24.61
C ASN A 75 0.85 22.86 -25.11
N SER A 76 0.33 23.67 -24.18
CA SER A 76 -0.68 24.70 -24.46
C SER A 76 -2.00 24.18 -25.05
N LYS A 77 -2.28 22.87 -24.96
CA LYS A 77 -3.62 22.33 -25.27
C LYS A 77 -4.55 22.50 -24.07
N ASP A 78 -5.83 22.71 -24.39
CA ASP A 78 -6.89 22.79 -23.39
C ASP A 78 -7.13 21.42 -22.74
N ILE A 79 -7.21 21.41 -21.41
CA ILE A 79 -7.48 20.25 -20.55
C ILE A 79 -8.53 20.62 -19.51
N LEU A 80 -9.32 19.64 -19.07
CA LEU A 80 -10.24 19.79 -17.95
C LEU A 80 -9.57 19.31 -16.67
N VAL A 81 -9.41 20.22 -15.71
CA VAL A 81 -8.85 19.92 -14.40
C VAL A 81 -9.99 19.71 -13.40
N PRO A 82 -10.04 18.57 -12.68
CA PRO A 82 -11.04 18.35 -11.65
C PRO A 82 -10.79 19.28 -10.46
N LEU A 83 -11.80 20.06 -10.09
CA LEU A 83 -11.77 20.92 -8.90
C LEU A 83 -12.43 20.22 -7.71
N THR A 84 -13.50 19.47 -7.99
CA THR A 84 -14.20 18.59 -7.05
C THR A 84 -14.64 17.32 -7.79
N SER A 85 -15.26 16.36 -7.09
CA SER A 85 -15.80 15.14 -7.71
C SER A 85 -16.87 15.39 -8.79
N SER A 86 -17.44 16.60 -8.86
CA SER A 86 -18.56 16.91 -9.75
C SER A 86 -18.34 18.20 -10.56
N MET A 87 -17.15 18.81 -10.50
CA MET A 87 -16.85 20.06 -11.19
C MET A 87 -15.47 20.00 -11.82
N TYR A 88 -15.42 20.35 -13.11
CA TYR A 88 -14.21 20.47 -13.91
C TYR A 88 -14.09 21.90 -14.42
N VAL A 89 -12.86 22.42 -14.44
CA VAL A 89 -12.55 23.74 -14.99
C VAL A 89 -11.59 23.60 -16.17
N PRO A 90 -11.76 24.41 -17.24
CA PRO A 90 -10.80 24.44 -18.34
C PRO A 90 -9.48 25.06 -17.86
N GLY A 91 -8.37 24.48 -18.32
CA GLY A 91 -7.02 24.98 -18.12
C GLY A 91 -6.13 24.58 -19.29
N GLN A 92 -4.88 25.05 -19.29
CA GLN A 92 -3.88 24.70 -20.31
C GLN A 92 -2.62 24.18 -19.65
N LEU A 93 -1.98 23.18 -20.28
CA LEU A 93 -0.68 22.68 -19.85
C LEU A 93 0.41 23.70 -20.18
N SER A 94 1.08 24.25 -19.15
CA SER A 94 2.10 25.29 -19.30
C SER A 94 3.53 24.77 -19.44
N ASP A 95 3.87 23.65 -18.79
CA ASP A 95 5.19 23.02 -18.86
C ASP A 95 5.03 21.50 -18.82
N VAL A 96 5.42 20.83 -19.89
CA VAL A 96 5.33 19.37 -20.06
C VAL A 96 6.63 18.64 -19.72
N LYS A 97 7.69 19.39 -19.40
CA LYS A 97 9.01 18.84 -19.04
C LYS A 97 9.18 18.67 -17.54
N LYS A 98 8.32 19.33 -16.74
CA LYS A 98 8.37 19.30 -15.28
C LYS A 98 7.09 18.69 -14.74
N VAL A 99 7.24 17.73 -13.85
CA VAL A 99 6.14 17.06 -13.16
C VAL A 99 6.43 16.99 -11.68
N LEU A 100 5.36 17.00 -10.87
CA LEU A 100 5.46 16.80 -9.44
C LEU A 100 5.53 15.30 -9.17
N VAL A 101 6.53 14.88 -8.39
CA VAL A 101 6.66 13.50 -7.90
C VAL A 101 6.56 13.55 -6.38
N ASP A 102 5.54 12.91 -5.83
CA ASP A 102 5.38 12.77 -4.39
C ASP A 102 6.20 11.57 -3.89
N ILE A 103 7.10 11.83 -2.93
CA ILE A 103 7.96 10.83 -2.28
C ILE A 103 7.60 10.60 -0.79
N GLY A 104 6.62 11.33 -0.24
CA GLY A 104 6.02 11.08 1.06
C GLY A 104 6.29 12.09 2.19
N THR A 105 5.58 11.86 3.31
CA THR A 105 5.33 12.74 4.48
C THR A 105 4.50 14.00 4.22
N GLY A 106 4.18 14.30 2.95
CA GLY A 106 3.57 15.54 2.47
C GLY A 106 4.55 16.28 1.58
#